data_AF-A0A1T4XKU0-F1
#
_entry.id   AF-A0A1T4XKU0-F1
#
_cell.length_a   1.000
_cell.length_b   1.000
_cell.length_c   1.000
_cell.angle_alpha   90.00
_cell.angle_beta   90.00
_cell.angle_gamma   90.00
#
_symmetry.space_group_name_H-M   'P 1'
#
loop_
_entity.id
_entity.type
_entity.pdbx_description
1 polymer ?
#
loop_
_entity_poly.entity_id
_entity_poly.type
_entity_poly.pdbx_seq_one_letter_code
_entity_poly.pdbx_strand_id
1 'polypeptide(L)'
;MSLLPSSSNPNQRVRHLGFSLVEMMACVSIIGIIAFLAIPSITRMRADSEKNLAITRAEALNLAQASFIQVRGRTQAAIDWAAATSDEARYQLLRPYMSYAELTLLLYMPAGYTVTFNPTITTMTKMQLRGPSGTSGQEIIPY
;
A
#
# COMPACT_ATOMS: atom_id res chain seq x y z
N MET A 1 -47.06 2.35 -65.05
CA MET A 1 -46.16 1.63 -64.14
C MET A 1 -44.80 2.32 -64.26
N SER A 2 -44.62 3.45 -63.55
CA SER A 2 -43.84 3.57 -62.29
C SER A 2 -42.38 3.16 -62.48
N LEU A 3 -41.33 3.89 -62.11
CA LEU A 3 -41.09 5.14 -61.39
C LEU A 3 -39.62 5.52 -61.69
N LEU A 4 -39.26 6.78 -61.47
CA LEU A 4 -37.98 7.46 -61.77
C LEU A 4 -36.70 6.71 -61.32
N PRO A 5 -35.56 6.86 -62.04
CA PRO A 5 -34.25 6.47 -61.51
C PRO A 5 -33.83 7.42 -60.39
N SER A 6 -33.47 6.82 -59.24
CA SER A 6 -32.94 7.50 -58.06
C SER A 6 -31.61 8.20 -58.37
N SER A 7 -31.58 9.52 -58.17
CA SER A 7 -30.35 10.33 -58.21
C SER A 7 -29.55 10.10 -56.93
N SER A 8 -28.62 9.15 -56.97
CA SER A 8 -27.60 9.00 -55.93
C SER A 8 -26.50 10.04 -56.17
N ASN A 9 -26.55 11.16 -55.44
CA ASN A 9 -25.45 12.13 -55.38
C ASN A 9 -24.20 11.48 -54.75
N PRO A 10 -23.11 11.22 -55.50
CA PRO A 10 -21.97 10.46 -54.97
C PRO A 10 -20.91 11.34 -54.30
N ASN A 11 -21.24 12.56 -53.89
CA ASN A 11 -20.26 13.54 -53.40
C ASN A 11 -20.43 13.89 -51.92
N GLN A 12 -20.65 12.88 -51.07
CA GLN A 12 -20.45 13.06 -49.63
C GLN A 12 -18.94 12.93 -49.33
N ARG A 13 -18.18 14.00 -49.61
CA ARG A 13 -16.77 14.08 -49.21
C ARG A 13 -16.70 14.09 -47.68
N VAL A 14 -16.29 12.97 -47.11
CA VAL A 14 -15.90 12.89 -45.69
C VAL A 14 -14.70 13.82 -45.51
N ARG A 15 -14.93 15.00 -44.92
CA ARG A 15 -13.85 15.93 -44.59
C ARG A 15 -13.09 15.36 -43.39
N HIS A 16 -11.90 14.83 -43.62
CA HIS A 16 -10.94 14.60 -42.55
C HIS A 16 -10.50 15.96 -42.00
N LEU A 17 -11.09 16.35 -40.87
CA LEU A 17 -10.65 17.49 -40.07
C LEU A 17 -9.44 17.04 -39.26
N GLY A 18 -8.24 17.49 -39.65
CA GLY A 18 -7.04 17.32 -38.84
C GLY A 18 -7.05 18.32 -37.67
N PHE A 19 -6.45 17.93 -36.54
CA PHE A 19 -6.29 18.80 -35.38
C PHE A 19 -5.43 20.02 -35.72
N SER A 20 -5.84 21.20 -35.23
CA SER A 20 -5.03 22.42 -35.38
C SER A 20 -3.87 22.43 -34.39
N LEU A 21 -2.75 23.03 -34.79
CA LEU A 21 -1.57 23.20 -33.91
C LEU A 21 -1.93 23.99 -32.65
N VAL A 22 -2.80 25.01 -32.77
CA VAL A 22 -3.25 25.82 -31.62
C VAL A 22 -4.04 24.99 -30.61
N GLU A 23 -4.79 24.01 -31.09
CA GLU A 23 -5.64 23.14 -30.29
C GLU A 23 -4.78 22.18 -29.45
N MET A 24 -3.70 21.66 -30.05
CA MET A 24 -2.67 20.91 -29.33
C MET A 24 -1.89 21.78 -28.34
N MET A 25 -1.55 23.01 -28.69
CA MET A 25 -0.85 23.93 -27.78
C MET A 25 -1.69 24.22 -26.54
N ALA A 26 -2.98 24.54 -26.70
CA ALA A 26 -3.89 24.75 -25.58
C ALA A 26 -4.02 23.48 -24.71
N CYS A 27 -4.12 22.30 -25.33
CA CYS A 27 -4.19 21.03 -24.61
C CYS A 27 -2.94 20.77 -23.76
N VAL A 28 -1.75 20.90 -24.35
CA VAL A 28 -0.48 20.69 -23.64
C VAL A 28 -0.31 21.69 -22.50
N SER A 29 -0.71 22.96 -22.69
CA SER A 29 -0.67 23.96 -21.62
C SER A 29 -1.54 23.58 -20.42
N ILE A 30 -2.77 23.11 -20.65
CA ILE A 30 -3.68 22.71 -19.57
C ILE A 30 -3.17 21.45 -18.86
N ILE A 31 -2.73 20.44 -19.62
CA ILE A 31 -2.14 19.20 -19.05
C ILE A 31 -0.89 19.53 -18.23
N GLY A 32 -0.03 20.45 -18.70
CA GLY A 32 1.16 20.89 -17.99
C GLY A 32 0.86 21.53 -16.64
N ILE A 33 -0.15 22.41 -16.58
CA ILE A 33 -0.57 23.04 -15.32
C ILE A 33 -1.15 22.00 -14.35
N ILE A 34 -2.02 21.09 -14.83
CA ILE A 34 -2.59 20.03 -14.01
C ILE A 34 -1.49 19.11 -13.46
N ALA A 35 -0.56 18.68 -14.31
CA ALA A 35 0.55 17.82 -13.90
C ALA A 35 1.42 18.50 -12.83
N PHE A 36 1.73 19.79 -13.01
CA PHE A 36 2.50 20.57 -12.04
C PHE A 36 1.83 20.63 -10.66
N LEU A 37 0.51 20.83 -10.61
CA LEU A 37 -0.24 20.86 -9.35
C LEU A 37 -0.47 19.46 -8.76
N ALA A 38 -0.59 18.42 -9.58
CA ALA A 38 -0.94 17.07 -9.15
C ALA A 38 0.26 16.24 -8.65
N ILE A 39 1.45 16.38 -9.25
CA ILE A 39 2.65 15.65 -8.81
C ILE A 39 2.94 15.78 -7.29
N PRO A 40 2.95 17.00 -6.69
CA PRO A 40 3.23 17.12 -5.26
C PRO A 40 2.14 16.53 -4.37
N SER A 41 0.87 16.52 -4.79
CA SER A 41 -0.22 15.93 -4.01
C SER A 41 -0.24 14.40 -4.11
N ILE A 42 0.01 13.85 -5.30
CA ILE A 42 0.09 12.40 -5.54
C ILE A 42 1.26 11.78 -4.75
N THR A 43 2.42 12.44 -4.73
CA THR A 43 3.59 11.95 -3.98
C THR A 43 3.33 11.90 -2.47
N ARG A 44 2.68 12.93 -1.90
CA ARG A 44 2.25 12.91 -0.50
C ARG A 44 1.22 11.80 -0.23
N MET A 45 0.20 11.68 -1.09
CA MET A 45 -0.83 10.65 -0.94
C MET A 45 -0.24 9.23 -0.98
N ARG A 46 0.77 8.99 -1.83
CA ARG A 46 1.49 7.71 -1.85
C ARG A 46 2.26 7.46 -0.56
N ALA A 47 2.99 8.46 -0.06
CA ALA A 47 3.72 8.33 1.21
C ALA A 47 2.77 8.06 2.39
N ASP A 48 1.63 8.77 2.45
CA ASP A 48 0.61 8.55 3.47
C ASP A 48 -0.02 7.14 3.35
N SER A 49 -0.23 6.68 2.12
CA SER A 49 -0.73 5.32 1.86
C SER A 49 0.26 4.24 2.29
N GLU A 50 1.55 4.43 2.04
CA GLU A 50 2.62 3.53 2.49
C GLU A 50 2.73 3.51 4.02
N LYS A 51 2.61 4.67 4.68
CA LYS A 51 2.55 4.75 6.15
C LYS A 51 1.35 3.99 6.69
N ASN A 52 0.16 4.21 6.14
CA ASN A 52 -1.06 3.54 6.59
C ASN A 52 -0.98 2.02 6.37
N LEU A 53 -0.42 1.58 5.25
CA LEU A 53 -0.16 0.16 5.01
C LEU A 53 0.78 -0.43 6.06
N ALA A 54 1.88 0.26 6.41
CA ALA A 54 2.79 -0.19 7.45
C ALA A 54 2.08 -0.34 8.81
N ILE A 55 1.22 0.61 9.16
CA ILE A 55 0.42 0.58 10.40
C ILE A 55 -0.51 -0.64 10.41
N THR A 56 -1.32 -0.83 9.37
CA THR A 56 -2.24 -1.98 9.29
C THR A 56 -1.50 -3.32 9.34
N ARG A 57 -0.33 -3.41 8.71
CA ARG A 57 0.50 -4.63 8.74
C ARG A 57 1.06 -4.88 10.14
N ALA A 58 1.43 -3.84 10.88
CA ALA A 58 1.87 -3.93 12.26
C ALA A 58 0.73 -4.31 13.21
N GLU A 59 -0.48 -3.80 12.98
CA GLU A 59 -1.68 -4.20 13.72
C GLU A 59 -2.01 -5.67 13.50
N ALA A 60 -1.91 -6.16 12.27
CA ALA A 60 -2.07 -7.57 11.97
C ALA A 60 -1.04 -8.46 12.71
N LEU A 61 0.21 -7.97 12.87
CA LEU A 61 1.21 -8.65 13.70
C LEU A 61 0.82 -8.67 15.18
N ASN A 62 0.31 -7.56 15.72
CA ASN A 62 -0.15 -7.50 17.11
C ASN A 62 -1.33 -8.45 17.36
N LEU A 63 -2.27 -8.53 16.42
CA LEU A 63 -3.39 -9.47 16.49
C LEU A 63 -2.90 -10.92 16.41
N ALA A 64 -1.96 -11.21 15.51
CA ALA A 64 -1.34 -12.53 15.42
C ALA A 64 -0.61 -12.92 16.71
N GLN A 65 0.05 -11.97 17.40
CA GLN A 65 0.66 -12.21 18.71
C GLN A 65 -0.41 -12.57 19.75
N ALA A 66 -1.53 -11.87 19.79
CA ALA A 66 -2.64 -12.18 20.69
C ALA A 66 -3.19 -13.59 20.42
N SER A 67 -3.43 -13.94 19.14
CA SER A 67 -3.88 -15.27 18.75
C SER A 67 -2.85 -16.37 19.06
N PHE A 68 -1.55 -16.09 18.88
CA PHE A 68 -0.47 -17.00 19.26
C PHE A 68 -0.49 -17.31 20.77
N ILE A 69 -0.60 -16.27 21.61
CA ILE A 69 -0.70 -16.43 23.07
C ILE A 69 -1.96 -17.22 23.45
N GLN A 70 -3.08 -16.95 22.77
CA GLN A 70 -4.36 -17.63 23.03
C GLN A 70 -4.29 -19.12 22.70
N VAL A 71 -3.68 -19.49 21.56
CA VAL A 71 -3.62 -20.88 21.10
C VAL A 71 -2.54 -21.69 21.83
N ARG A 72 -1.35 -21.12 22.04
CA ARG A 72 -0.24 -21.81 22.71
C ARG A 72 -0.35 -21.80 24.23
N GLY A 73 -1.11 -20.86 24.79
CA GLY A 73 -1.14 -20.58 26.21
C GLY A 73 0.03 -19.69 26.64
N ARG A 74 -0.21 -18.81 27.62
CA ARG A 74 0.71 -17.72 28.02
C ARG A 74 2.13 -18.20 28.33
N THR A 75 2.28 -19.30 29.06
CA THR A 75 3.60 -19.80 29.49
C THR A 75 4.39 -20.40 28.32
N GLN A 76 3.75 -21.24 27.50
CA GLN A 76 4.41 -21.87 26.36
C GLN A 76 4.75 -20.84 25.28
N ALA A 77 3.83 -19.90 25.00
CA ALA A 77 4.07 -18.79 24.09
C ALA A 77 5.28 -17.96 24.52
N ALA A 78 5.45 -17.71 25.82
CA ALA A 78 6.60 -16.97 26.34
C ALA A 78 7.93 -17.71 26.14
N ILE A 79 7.94 -19.04 26.32
CA ILE A 79 9.12 -19.88 26.10
C ILE A 79 9.50 -19.90 24.62
N ASP A 80 8.52 -20.20 23.75
CA ASP A 80 8.73 -20.26 22.29
C ASP A 80 9.17 -18.90 21.73
N TRP A 81 8.60 -17.80 22.26
CA TRP A 81 8.97 -16.43 21.87
C TRP A 81 10.37 -16.03 22.35
N ALA A 82 10.75 -16.41 23.55
CA ALA A 82 12.09 -16.16 24.10
C ALA A 82 13.17 -16.99 23.38
N ALA A 83 12.82 -18.20 22.90
CA ALA A 83 13.69 -19.03 22.08
C ALA A 83 13.95 -18.42 20.68
N ALA A 84 13.02 -17.60 20.18
CA ALA A 84 13.21 -16.83 18.95
C ALA A 84 14.08 -15.58 19.22
N THR A 85 15.35 -15.67 18.86
CA THR A 85 16.35 -14.62 19.11
C THR A 85 16.38 -13.51 18.06
N SER A 86 15.80 -13.74 16.88
CA SER A 86 15.69 -12.77 15.80
C SER A 86 14.24 -12.36 15.53
N ASP A 87 14.06 -11.14 15.00
CA ASP A 87 12.75 -10.62 14.59
C ASP A 87 12.12 -11.48 13.48
N GLU A 88 12.94 -12.05 12.60
CA GLU A 88 12.50 -13.00 11.58
C GLU A 88 12.00 -14.30 12.23
N ALA A 89 12.71 -14.88 13.20
CA ALA A 89 12.27 -16.09 13.89
C ALA A 89 10.93 -15.87 14.64
N ARG A 90 10.75 -14.68 15.24
CA ARG A 90 9.47 -14.29 15.86
C ARG A 90 8.36 -14.12 14.83
N TYR A 91 8.66 -13.52 13.69
CA TYR A 91 7.72 -13.45 12.57
C TYR A 91 7.26 -14.84 12.14
N GLN A 92 8.19 -15.80 12.01
CA GLN A 92 7.87 -17.19 11.63
C GLN A 92 6.87 -17.87 12.59
N LEU A 93 6.92 -17.56 13.88
CA LEU A 93 5.92 -18.05 14.86
C LEU A 93 4.53 -17.45 14.65
N LEU A 94 4.45 -16.22 14.15
CA LEU A 94 3.19 -15.49 13.92
C LEU A 94 2.56 -15.78 12.56
N ARG A 95 3.36 -16.20 11.56
CA ARG A 95 2.89 -16.52 10.19
C ARG A 95 1.60 -17.34 10.13
N PRO A 96 1.42 -18.45 10.88
CA PRO A 96 0.19 -19.23 10.80
C PRO A 96 -1.05 -18.54 11.41
N TYR A 97 -0.85 -17.45 12.15
CA TYR A 97 -1.93 -16.69 12.79
C TYR A 97 -2.30 -15.40 12.04
N MET A 98 -1.69 -15.16 10.87
CA MET A 98 -1.99 -14.02 10.01
C MET A 98 -2.84 -14.45 8.82
N SER A 99 -3.81 -13.60 8.42
CA SER A 99 -4.62 -13.81 7.21
C SER A 99 -3.80 -13.66 5.92
N TYR A 100 -2.80 -12.79 5.94
CA TYR A 100 -1.82 -12.61 4.88
C TYR A 100 -0.43 -12.56 5.48
N ALA A 101 0.44 -13.49 5.08
CA ALA A 101 1.83 -13.57 5.52
C ALA A 101 2.74 -13.79 4.32
N GLU A 102 3.89 -13.15 4.32
CA GLU A 102 4.94 -13.35 3.33
C GLU A 102 5.99 -14.35 3.83
N LEU A 103 6.97 -14.67 2.99
CA LEU A 103 8.09 -15.56 3.33
C LEU A 103 9.02 -14.96 4.40
N THR A 104 9.21 -13.64 4.36
CA THR A 104 10.13 -12.90 5.24
C THR A 104 9.51 -11.62 5.77
N LEU A 105 9.98 -11.17 6.93
CA LEU A 105 9.55 -9.91 7.56
C LEU A 105 9.85 -8.69 6.66
N LEU A 106 10.94 -8.76 5.88
CA LEU A 106 11.34 -7.71 4.95
C LEU A 106 10.35 -7.54 3.79
N LEU A 107 9.79 -8.64 3.28
CA LEU A 107 8.82 -8.59 2.19
C LEU A 107 7.41 -8.24 2.69
N TYR A 108 7.12 -8.56 3.96
CA TYR A 108 5.85 -8.24 4.59
C TYR A 108 5.65 -6.75 4.89
N MET A 109 6.73 -6.01 5.17
CA MET A 109 6.69 -4.57 5.43
C MET A 109 6.94 -3.75 4.14
N PRO A 110 6.29 -2.60 3.98
CA PRO A 110 6.63 -1.66 2.90
C PRO A 110 8.09 -1.18 3.03
N ALA A 111 8.72 -0.87 1.90
CA ALA A 111 10.14 -0.54 1.83
C ALA A 111 10.52 0.62 2.79
N GLY A 112 11.58 0.42 3.59
CA GLY A 112 12.06 1.41 4.56
C GLY A 112 11.37 1.37 5.92
N TYR A 113 10.30 0.58 6.10
CA TYR A 113 9.67 0.33 7.40
C TYR A 113 10.23 -0.95 8.02
N THR A 114 10.67 -0.86 9.28
CA THR A 114 11.09 -2.04 10.05
C THR A 114 10.28 -2.14 11.32
N VAL A 115 9.95 -3.38 11.67
CA VAL A 115 9.26 -3.74 12.90
C VAL A 115 10.28 -4.42 13.80
N THR A 116 10.48 -3.89 15.00
CA THR A 116 11.31 -4.54 16.01
C THR A 116 10.40 -5.22 17.03
N PHE A 117 10.57 -6.52 17.21
CA PHE A 117 9.81 -7.27 18.20
C PHE A 117 10.44 -7.13 19.58
N ASN A 118 9.61 -6.90 20.61
CA ASN A 118 10.11 -6.95 21.98
C ASN A 118 10.47 -8.41 22.34
N PRO A 119 11.61 -8.65 23.01
CA PRO A 119 11.97 -9.99 23.50
C PRO A 119 10.98 -10.59 24.50
N THR A 120 10.12 -9.78 25.12
CA THR A 120 9.11 -10.25 26.07
C THR A 120 7.70 -10.08 25.48
N ILE A 121 6.93 -11.18 25.44
CA ILE A 121 5.53 -11.20 24.97
C ILE A 121 4.51 -11.12 26.14
N THR A 122 4.97 -11.30 27.37
CA THR A 122 4.12 -11.40 28.59
C THR A 122 3.79 -10.05 29.23
N THR A 123 4.66 -9.06 29.04
CA THR A 123 4.32 -7.65 29.23
C THR A 123 3.90 -7.15 27.86
N MET A 124 2.70 -6.57 27.72
CA MET A 124 2.25 -5.94 26.47
C MET A 124 3.07 -4.68 26.22
N THR A 125 4.36 -4.84 25.91
CA THR A 125 5.26 -3.75 25.59
C THR A 125 5.21 -3.56 24.09
N LYS A 126 4.68 -2.41 23.70
CA LYS A 126 4.31 -2.09 22.33
C LYS A 126 5.46 -2.31 21.33
N MET A 127 5.13 -2.92 20.20
CA MET A 127 5.99 -3.07 19.02
C MET A 127 6.44 -1.69 18.50
N GLN A 128 7.75 -1.49 18.34
CA GLN A 128 8.30 -0.22 17.84
C GLN A 128 8.39 -0.24 16.31
N LEU A 129 7.77 0.75 15.68
CA LEU A 129 7.93 1.01 14.25
C LEU A 129 9.09 1.99 14.03
N ARG A 130 10.04 1.64 13.17
CA ARG A 130 11.12 2.54 12.75
C ARG A 130 10.93 2.86 11.27
N GLY A 131 10.69 4.14 10.98
CA GLY A 131 10.60 4.65 9.61
C GLY A 131 11.96 5.04 9.02
N PRO A 132 12.01 5.33 7.71
CA PRO A 132 13.25 5.58 6.96
C PRO A 132 14.01 6.87 7.35
N SER A 133 13.39 7.77 8.13
CA SER A 133 14.02 8.99 8.67
C SER A 133 14.65 8.81 10.07
N GLY A 134 14.72 7.58 10.60
CA GLY A 134 15.24 7.31 11.94
C GLY A 134 14.35 7.83 13.07
N THR A 135 13.20 8.42 12.75
CA THR A 135 12.21 8.85 13.74
C THR A 135 11.55 7.61 14.31
N SER A 136 11.90 7.27 15.55
CA SER A 136 11.18 6.30 16.36
C SER A 136 9.81 6.86 16.68
N GLY A 137 8.85 6.66 15.77
CA GLY A 137 7.45 6.94 15.99
C GLY A 137 6.93 6.02 17.10
N GLN A 138 7.09 6.46 18.35
CA GLN A 138 6.26 6.06 19.48
C GLN A 138 4.84 6.59 19.25
N GLU A 139 4.22 6.29 18.11
CA GLU A 139 2.81 6.57 17.89
C GLU A 139 2.06 5.47 18.64
N ILE A 140 1.81 5.69 19.93
CA ILE A 140 0.95 4.88 20.79
C ILE A 140 -0.46 4.93 20.19
N ILE A 141 -0.75 4.09 19.19
CA ILE A 141 -2.07 3.61 18.77
C ILE A 141 -2.95 3.51 20.02
N PRO A 142 -3.87 4.47 20.23
CA PRO A 142 -4.88 4.36 21.28
C PRO A 142 -5.94 3.35 20.82
N TYR A 143 -6.58 2.74 21.82
CA TYR A 143 -7.54 1.63 21.75
C TYR A 143 -8.46 1.61 20.53
#